data_AF-J2STG7-F1
#
_entry.id   AF-J2STG7-F1
#
_cell.length_a   1.000
_cell.length_b   1.000
_cell.length_c   1.000
_cell.angle_alpha   90.00
_cell.angle_beta   90.00
_cell.angle_gamma   90.00
#
_symmetry.space_group_name_H-M   'P 1'
#
loop_
_entity.id
_entity.type
_entity.pdbx_description
1 polymer ?
#
loop_
_entity_poly.entity_id
_entity_poly.type
_entity_poly.pdbx_seq_one_letter_code
_entity_poly.pdbx_strand_id
1 'polypeptide(L)' 'EAGSHGLGFALESTLLAQKYLANGSLVEVAPEALSSAVAAHHLVFPKAHSSFPRVRRFLGWMEGELGHSFMF' A
#
# COMPACT_ATOMS: atom_id res chain seq x y z
N GLU A 1 3.29 -10.67 -11.69
CA GLU A 1 4.32 -10.85 -12.75
C GLU A 1 3.87 -11.59 -14.01
N ALA A 2 2.75 -12.34 -14.04
CA ALA A 2 2.30 -12.98 -15.30
C ALA A 2 1.91 -11.96 -16.40
N GLY A 3 1.32 -10.83 -16.02
CA GLY A 3 0.93 -9.76 -16.95
C GLY A 3 2.12 -9.11 -17.65
N SER A 4 3.21 -8.83 -16.92
CA SER A 4 4.40 -8.19 -17.49
C SER A 4 5.16 -9.07 -18.47
N HIS A 5 4.98 -10.39 -18.40
CA HIS A 5 5.58 -11.36 -19.31
C HIS A 5 4.65 -11.74 -20.49
N GLY A 6 3.47 -11.10 -20.62
CA GLY A 6 2.52 -11.38 -21.69
C GLY A 6 1.84 -12.75 -21.58
N LEU A 7 1.82 -13.35 -20.40
CA LEU A 7 1.25 -14.69 -20.15
C LEU A 7 -0.25 -14.65 -19.80
N GLY A 8 -0.88 -13.46 -19.86
CA GLY A 8 -2.31 -13.26 -19.61
C GLY A 8 -2.59 -12.12 -18.64
N PHE A 9 -3.72 -12.21 -17.93
CA PHE A 9 -4.13 -11.22 -16.94
C PHE A 9 -3.61 -11.59 -15.55
N ALA A 10 -3.30 -10.58 -14.73
CA ALA A 10 -2.92 -10.76 -13.34
C ALA A 10 -3.68 -9.77 -12.46
N LEU A 11 -4.11 -10.22 -11.28
CA LEU A 11 -4.55 -9.33 -10.22
C LEU A 11 -3.29 -8.79 -9.52
N GLU A 12 -3.06 -7.49 -9.60
CA GLU A 12 -1.85 -6.84 -9.10
C GLU A 12 -2.19 -5.73 -8.12
N SER A 13 -1.25 -5.46 -7.20
CA SER A 13 -1.31 -4.25 -6.37
C SER A 13 -1.12 -3.02 -7.25
N THR A 14 -2.05 -2.08 -7.19
CA THR A 14 -1.96 -0.80 -7.92
C THR A 14 -0.69 -0.03 -7.57
N LEU A 15 -0.20 -0.15 -6.33
CA LEU A 15 1.06 0.45 -5.89
C LEU A 15 2.26 -0.13 -6.66
N LEU A 16 2.32 -1.45 -6.81
CA LEU A 16 3.44 -2.12 -7.50
C LEU A 16 3.31 -1.98 -9.03
N ALA A 17 2.07 -2.02 -9.53
CA ALA A 17 1.76 -1.89 -10.95
C ALA A 17 1.93 -0.45 -11.47
N GLN A 18 1.95 0.57 -10.60
CA GLN A 18 1.95 1.99 -10.98
C GLN A 18 3.04 2.32 -12.01
N LYS A 19 4.26 1.82 -11.82
CA LYS A 19 5.37 2.06 -12.75
C LYS A 19 5.09 1.48 -14.14
N TYR A 20 4.49 0.30 -14.19
CA TYR A 20 4.19 -0.43 -15.43
C TYR A 20 2.96 0.16 -16.14
N LEU A 21 1.98 0.65 -15.39
CA LEU A 21 0.84 1.40 -15.93
C LEU A 21 1.32 2.74 -16.52
N ALA A 22 2.17 3.47 -15.81
CA ALA A 22 2.67 4.78 -16.23
C ALA A 22 3.52 4.72 -17.51
N ASN A 23 4.27 3.63 -17.73
CA ASN A 23 5.09 3.45 -18.92
C ASN A 23 4.39 2.63 -20.03
N GLY A 24 3.13 2.23 -19.83
CA GLY A 24 2.32 1.50 -20.81
C GLY A 24 2.69 0.03 -21.01
N SER A 25 3.57 -0.55 -20.18
CA SER A 25 3.88 -1.98 -20.23
C SER A 25 2.80 -2.87 -19.60
N LEU A 26 1.91 -2.29 -18.79
CA LEU A 26 0.65 -2.89 -18.35
C LEU A 26 -0.51 -1.94 -18.66
N VAL A 27 -1.70 -2.52 -18.81
CA VAL A 27 -2.97 -1.79 -18.98
C VAL A 27 -4.00 -2.40 -18.05
N GLU A 28 -4.83 -1.57 -17.42
CA GLU A 28 -5.99 -2.03 -16.67
C GLU A 28 -7.08 -2.53 -17.62
N VAL A 29 -7.63 -3.70 -17.32
CA VAL A 29 -8.56 -4.42 -18.20
C VAL A 29 -9.94 -4.62 -17.58
N ALA A 30 -10.07 -4.31 -16.29
CA ALA A 30 -11.28 -4.51 -15.50
C ALA A 30 -11.69 -3.18 -14.85
N PRO A 31 -13.00 -2.93 -14.71
CA PRO A 31 -13.48 -1.73 -14.02
C PRO A 31 -13.11 -1.76 -12.53
N GLU A 32 -12.94 -0.57 -11.95
CA GLU A 32 -12.60 -0.37 -10.53
C GLU A 32 -13.60 -1.04 -9.57
N ALA A 33 -14.85 -1.24 -9.98
CA ALA A 33 -15.86 -1.98 -9.22
C ALA A 33 -15.48 -3.45 -8.94
N LEU A 34 -14.55 -4.02 -9.71
CA LEU A 34 -13.99 -5.36 -9.49
C LEU A 34 -12.67 -5.33 -8.70
N SER A 35 -12.20 -4.15 -8.29
CA SER A 35 -11.02 -4.03 -7.43
C SER A 35 -11.34 -4.50 -6.01
N SER A 36 -10.33 -5.06 -5.35
CA SER A 36 -10.41 -5.42 -3.94
C SER A 36 -9.68 -4.37 -3.12
N ALA A 37 -10.35 -3.78 -2.12
CA ALA A 37 -9.73 -2.83 -1.22
C ALA A 37 -8.63 -3.54 -0.40
N VAL A 38 -7.38 -3.13 -0.63
CA VAL A 38 -6.24 -3.69 0.09
C VAL A 38 -6.04 -2.94 1.40
N ALA A 39 -6.55 -3.50 2.51
CA ALA A 39 -6.22 -3.05 3.86
C ALA A 39 -4.92 -3.73 4.36
N ALA A 40 -3.79 -3.50 3.69
CA ALA A 40 -2.56 -4.27 3.94
C ALA A 40 -1.57 -3.65 4.94
N HIS A 41 -1.64 -2.34 5.20
CA HIS A 41 -0.58 -1.67 5.94
C HIS A 41 -0.93 -1.60 7.44
N HIS A 42 -0.40 -2.55 8.20
CA HIS A 42 -0.50 -2.56 9.65
C HIS A 42 0.84 -2.12 10.24
N LEU A 43 0.79 -1.15 11.15
CA LEU A 43 1.96 -0.79 11.92
C LEU A 43 2.06 -1.70 13.16
N VAL A 44 3.09 -2.55 13.21
CA VAL A 44 3.26 -3.53 14.29
C VAL A 44 4.51 -3.21 15.11
N PHE A 45 4.33 -3.02 16.42
CA PHE A 45 5.41 -2.82 17.37
C PHE A 45 4.94 -3.23 18.78
N PRO A 46 5.84 -3.66 19.68
CA PRO A 46 5.46 -3.97 21.06
C PRO A 46 4.87 -2.75 21.75
N LYS A 47 3.72 -2.90 22.43
CA LYS A 47 3.06 -1.78 23.13
C LYS A 47 3.98 -1.07 24.13
N ALA A 48 4.89 -1.81 24.77
CA ALA A 48 5.92 -1.26 25.65
C ALA A 48 6.83 -0.22 24.96
N HIS A 49 7.07 -0.37 23.65
CA HIS A 49 7.93 0.52 22.86
C HIS A 49 7.20 1.76 22.33
N SER A 50 5.87 1.84 22.48
CA SER A 50 5.07 3.02 22.09
C SER A 50 5.57 4.31 22.74
N SER A 51 6.16 4.19 23.94
CA SER A 51 6.68 5.31 24.73
C SER A 51 8.09 5.75 24.31
N PHE A 52 8.78 5.01 23.44
CA PHE A 52 10.13 5.38 23.03
C PHE A 52 10.09 6.64 22.16
N PRO A 53 10.91 7.66 22.43
CA PRO A 53 10.88 8.93 21.70
C PRO A 53 10.95 8.78 20.18
N ARG A 54 11.76 7.83 19.69
CA ARG A 54 11.90 7.53 18.26
C ARG A 54 10.62 6.94 17.66
N VAL A 55 9.96 6.03 18.39
CA VAL A 55 8.69 5.42 17.96
C VAL A 55 7.61 6.50 17.92
N ARG A 56 7.45 7.29 18.98
CA ARG A 56 6.48 8.41 18.99
C ARG A 56 6.70 9.41 17.86
N ARG A 57 7.95 9.77 17.57
CA ARG A 57 8.26 10.70 16.48
C ARG A 57 7.86 10.13 15.12
N PHE A 58 8.13 8.84 14.89
CA PHE A 58 7.74 8.16 13.66
C PHE A 58 6.22 8.06 13.54
N LEU A 59 5.53 7.71 14.62
CA LEU A 59 4.07 7.67 14.69
C LEU A 59 3.46 9.02 14.33
N GLY A 60 3.89 10.09 15.00
CA GLY A 60 3.36 11.43 14.74
C GLY A 60 3.65 11.93 13.32
N TRP A 61 4.80 11.56 12.74
CA TRP A 61 5.06 11.83 11.32
C TRP A 61 4.07 11.08 10.42
N MET A 62 3.86 9.79 10.64
CA MET A 62 2.91 9.00 9.84
C MET A 62 1.46 9.48 9.96
N GLU A 63 1.02 9.89 11.15
CA GLU A 63 -0.32 10.48 11.31
C GLU A 63 -0.47 11.74 10.45
N GLY A 64 0.59 12.54 10.31
CA GLY A 64 0.65 13.70 9.41
C GLY A 64 0.57 13.32 7.93
N GLU A 65 1.30 12.29 7.50
CA GLU A 65 1.28 11.82 6.11
C GLU A 65 -0.05 11.15 5.72
N LEU A 66 -0.68 10.45 6.66
CA LEU A 66 -1.92 9.71 6.41
C LEU A 66 -3.17 10.58 6.62
N GLY A 67 -3.09 11.63 7.42
CA GLY A 67 -4.22 12.51 7.73
C GLY A 67 -5.25 11.91 8.70
N HIS A 68 -4.84 10.92 9.51
CA HIS A 68 -5.65 10.34 10.57
C HIS A 68 -4.77 9.81 11.71
N SER A 69 -5.29 9.87 12.93
CA SER A 69 -4.61 9.40 14.14
C SER A 69 -4.71 7.89 14.31
N PHE A 70 -3.67 7.26 14.84
CA PHE A 70 -3.70 5.85 15.19
C PHE A 70 -4.40 5.65 16.56
N MET A 71 -5.24 4.62 16.67
CA MET A 71 -5.76 4.15 17.96
C MET A 71 -4.94 2.93 18.42
N PHE A 72 -4.36 2.97 19.63
CA PHE A 72 -3.47 1.94 20.20
C PHE A 72 -3.95 1.38 21.55
#